data_AF-A0AAD8HZP0-F1
#
_entry.id   AF-A0AAD8HZP0-F1
#
_cell.length_a   1.000
_cell.length_b   1.000
_cell.length_c   1.000
_cell.angle_alpha   90.00
_cell.angle_beta   90.00
_cell.angle_gamma   90.00
#
_symmetry.space_group_name_H-M   'P 1'
#
loop_
_entity.id
_entity.type
_entity.pdbx_description
1 polymer ?
#
loop_
_entity_poly.entity_id
_entity_poly.type
_entity_poly.pdbx_seq_one_letter_code
_entity_poly.pdbx_strand_id
1 'polypeptide(L)'
;MEKFPNSCDKKYMKMAMFKHEELFREQMALKESLDKFKKQQEMCQTTLSSIKANSKPTPRVTPYNPANAKSAAPAVKFSSDTERLQHINSIRKAPVGAQIKRVINLLLETRQAFTAEQINEACYVDVNANKAVFDSLRNNLKVYYDGKRFSYKSKYDVKDKSQLLKLIRKFAEGIAVIDLKDAYPSVMDDLEALKAAGEIWLLSNFDSQEDIAYPNDPRVPIRFDDDLKQLFRGIELPRDMIDIEKDL
;
A
#
# COMPACT_ATOMS: atom_id res chain seq x y z
N MET A 1 -4.15 14.56 -56.76
CA MET A 1 -4.65 13.40 -56.00
C MET A 1 -4.60 13.75 -54.52
N GLU A 2 -5.61 14.48 -54.03
CA GLU A 2 -5.80 14.72 -52.60
C GLU A 2 -6.38 13.44 -51.98
N LYS A 3 -5.61 12.82 -51.09
CA LYS A 3 -6.05 11.64 -50.33
C LYS A 3 -7.03 12.10 -49.26
N PHE A 4 -8.30 11.75 -49.42
CA PHE A 4 -9.28 11.86 -48.34
C PHE A 4 -8.85 10.99 -47.15
N PRO A 5 -8.89 11.51 -45.91
CA PRO A 5 -8.51 10.73 -44.73
C PRO A 5 -9.55 9.63 -44.45
N ASN A 6 -9.05 8.45 -44.09
CA ASN A 6 -9.81 7.23 -43.84
C ASN A 6 -10.86 7.41 -42.73
N SER A 7 -11.97 6.67 -42.84
CA SER A 7 -13.10 6.68 -41.89
C SER A 7 -12.69 6.39 -40.43
N CYS A 8 -11.61 5.64 -40.23
CA CYS A 8 -11.06 5.35 -38.90
C CYS A 8 -10.49 6.62 -38.23
N ASP A 9 -9.76 7.47 -38.95
CA ASP A 9 -9.10 8.66 -38.39
C ASP A 9 -10.09 9.74 -37.93
N LYS A 10 -11.23 9.87 -38.64
CA LYS A 10 -12.30 10.80 -38.25
C LYS A 10 -12.97 10.40 -36.93
N LYS A 11 -13.05 9.10 -36.63
CA LYS A 11 -13.61 8.59 -35.37
C LYS A 11 -12.69 8.88 -34.19
N TYR A 12 -11.38 8.71 -34.36
CA TYR A 12 -10.39 9.03 -33.32
C TYR A 12 -10.31 10.53 -33.03
N MET A 13 -10.35 11.40 -34.06
CA MET A 13 -10.38 12.85 -33.85
C MET A 13 -11.67 13.33 -33.16
N LYS A 14 -12.84 12.78 -33.50
CA LYS A 14 -14.10 13.13 -32.84
C LYS A 14 -14.11 12.70 -31.36
N MET A 15 -13.53 11.54 -31.05
CA MET A 15 -13.41 11.05 -29.68
C MET A 15 -12.39 11.86 -28.87
N ALA A 16 -11.28 12.29 -29.49
CA ALA A 16 -10.28 13.15 -28.85
C ALA A 16 -10.84 14.55 -28.52
N MET A 17 -11.63 15.15 -29.42
CA MET A 17 -12.26 16.45 -29.14
C MET A 17 -13.31 16.36 -28.04
N PHE A 18 -14.12 15.30 -28.00
CA PHE A 18 -15.10 15.09 -26.93
C PHE A 18 -14.44 14.94 -25.56
N LYS A 19 -13.33 14.18 -25.50
CA LYS A 19 -12.57 13.98 -24.26
C LYS A 19 -11.85 15.25 -23.80
N HIS A 20 -11.43 16.11 -24.74
CA HIS A 20 -10.85 17.41 -24.41
C HIS A 20 -11.88 18.39 -23.85
N GLU A 21 -13.11 18.39 -24.40
CA GLU A 21 -14.21 19.21 -23.89
C GLU A 21 -14.65 18.76 -22.48
N GLU A 22 -14.65 17.46 -22.21
CA GLU A 22 -14.94 16.88 -20.89
C GLU A 22 -13.88 17.26 -19.85
N LEU A 23 -12.59 17.11 -20.19
CA LEU A 23 -11.46 17.55 -19.35
C LEU A 23 -11.49 19.06 -19.07
N PHE A 24 -11.90 19.87 -20.05
CA PHE A 24 -12.02 21.31 -19.87
C PHE A 24 -13.18 21.68 -18.91
N ARG A 25 -14.30 20.96 -18.97
CA ARG A 25 -15.42 21.13 -18.04
C ARG A 25 -15.04 20.74 -16.61
N GLU A 26 -14.30 19.64 -16.42
CA GLU A 26 -13.81 19.23 -15.10
C GLU A 26 -12.84 20.25 -14.48
N GLN A 27 -11.92 20.80 -15.28
CA GLN A 27 -11.03 21.87 -14.80
C GLN A 27 -11.79 23.12 -14.37
N MET A 28 -12.81 23.54 -15.13
CA MET A 28 -13.62 24.71 -14.77
C MET A 28 -14.46 24.48 -13.52
N ALA A 29 -15.02 23.28 -13.33
CA ALA A 29 -15.76 22.92 -12.11
C ALA A 29 -14.84 22.92 -10.87
N LEU A 30 -13.62 22.41 -11.00
CA LEU A 30 -12.62 22.43 -9.92
C LEU A 30 -12.22 23.86 -9.55
N LYS A 31 -12.03 24.73 -10.56
CA LYS A 31 -11.72 26.14 -10.35
C LYS A 31 -12.85 26.88 -9.65
N GLU A 32 -14.10 26.64 -10.06
CA GLU A 32 -15.27 27.24 -9.41
C GLU A 32 -15.41 26.77 -7.96
N SER A 33 -15.14 25.50 -7.67
CA SER A 33 -15.13 24.97 -6.30
C SER A 33 -14.04 25.63 -5.43
N LEU A 34 -12.86 25.89 -6.00
CA LEU A 34 -11.76 26.57 -5.30
C LEU A 34 -12.11 28.02 -4.97
N ASP A 35 -12.75 28.73 -5.90
CA ASP A 35 -13.15 30.13 -5.69
C ASP A 35 -14.27 30.24 -4.65
N LYS A 36 -15.23 29.30 -4.64
CA LYS A 36 -16.25 29.20 -3.58
C LYS A 36 -15.63 28.97 -2.21
N PHE A 37 -14.63 28.10 -2.11
CA PHE A 37 -13.92 27.82 -0.85
C PHE A 37 -13.17 29.06 -0.34
N LYS A 38 -12.42 29.74 -1.22
CA LYS A 38 -11.71 30.98 -0.86
C LYS A 38 -12.67 32.08 -0.38
N LYS A 39 -13.79 32.25 -1.07
CA LYS A 39 -14.84 33.22 -0.67
C LYS A 39 -15.42 32.88 0.70
N GLN A 40 -15.65 31.60 0.99
CA GLN A 40 -16.12 31.15 2.30
C GLN A 40 -15.10 31.44 3.40
N GLN A 41 -13.81 31.24 3.11
CA GLN A 41 -12.71 31.56 4.04
C GLN A 41 -12.65 33.06 4.37
N GLU A 42 -12.84 33.92 3.37
CA GLU A 42 -12.84 35.38 3.54
C GLU A 42 -14.06 35.86 4.33
N MET A 43 -15.25 35.28 4.11
CA MET A 43 -16.46 35.56 4.91
C MET A 43 -16.30 35.14 6.38
N CYS A 44 -15.63 34.02 6.66
CA CYS A 44 -15.34 33.62 8.04
C CYS A 44 -14.34 34.57 8.72
N GLN A 45 -13.30 35.04 8.02
CA GLN A 45 -12.32 35.99 8.57
C GLN A 45 -12.92 37.38 8.84
N THR A 46 -13.78 37.86 7.94
CA THR A 46 -14.48 39.15 8.11
C THR A 46 -15.46 39.11 9.27
N THR A 47 -16.17 37.99 9.48
CA THR A 47 -17.06 37.78 10.64
C THR A 47 -16.29 37.76 11.97
N LEU A 48 -15.09 37.18 12.01
CA LEU A 48 -14.25 37.18 13.21
C LEU A 48 -13.66 38.57 13.52
N SER A 49 -13.37 39.36 12.48
CA SER A 49 -12.82 40.71 12.61
C SER A 49 -13.85 41.71 13.13
N SER A 50 -15.12 41.58 12.74
CA SER A 50 -16.21 42.45 13.23
C SER A 50 -16.59 42.16 14.68
N ILE A 51 -16.48 40.91 15.15
CA ILE A 51 -16.69 40.54 16.56
C ILE A 51 -15.61 41.17 17.46
N LYS A 52 -14.36 41.26 16.99
CA LYS A 52 -13.25 41.85 17.75
C LYS A 52 -13.36 43.38 17.89
N ALA A 53 -14.00 44.04 16.93
CA ALA A 53 -14.17 45.49 16.91
C ALA A 53 -15.27 46.02 17.87
N ASN A 54 -16.17 45.18 18.38
CA ASN A 54 -17.32 45.62 19.17
C ASN A 54 -17.11 45.55 20.70
N SER A 55 -15.86 45.46 21.17
CA SER A 55 -15.55 45.52 22.61
C SER A 55 -15.28 46.96 23.06
N LYS A 56 -16.25 47.57 23.76
CA LYS A 56 -16.06 48.86 24.45
C LYS A 56 -15.08 48.70 25.62
N PRO A 57 -14.15 49.65 25.85
CA PRO A 57 -13.17 49.56 26.93
C PRO A 57 -13.71 50.18 28.23
N THR A 58 -13.60 49.45 29.35
CA THR A 58 -13.70 50.00 30.72
C THR A 58 -12.29 50.12 31.34
N PRO A 59 -12.04 51.10 32.23
CA PRO A 59 -10.67 51.56 32.50
C PRO A 59 -9.95 50.80 33.63
N ARG A 60 -8.70 50.43 33.29
CA ARG A 60 -7.43 50.49 34.06
C ARG A 60 -7.43 50.13 35.55
N VAL A 61 -6.64 49.10 35.89
CA VAL A 61 -5.75 49.11 37.07
C VAL A 61 -4.43 48.38 36.74
N THR A 62 -3.31 49.09 36.81
CA THR A 62 -1.94 48.53 36.92
C THR A 62 -1.63 48.38 38.41
N PRO A 63 -0.91 47.34 38.86
CA PRO A 63 0.53 47.56 39.05
C PRO A 63 1.46 46.33 38.96
N TYR A 64 2.72 46.66 38.62
CA TYR A 64 3.98 46.14 39.18
C TYR A 64 4.47 44.72 38.85
N ASN A 65 5.54 44.67 38.05
CA ASN A 65 6.50 43.56 38.01
C ASN A 65 7.53 43.70 39.14
N PRO A 66 7.98 42.57 39.70
CA PRO A 66 9.42 42.31 39.65
C PRO A 66 9.74 40.90 39.12
N ALA A 67 10.96 40.79 38.62
CA ALA A 67 11.52 39.66 37.88
C ALA A 67 11.44 38.32 38.63
N ASN A 68 11.09 37.25 37.90
CA ASN A 68 11.74 35.95 38.10
C ASN A 68 11.66 35.07 36.85
N ALA A 69 12.75 34.39 36.56
CA ALA A 69 12.96 33.55 35.40
C ALA A 69 11.90 32.45 35.24
N LYS A 70 11.46 32.20 34.00
CA LYS A 70 11.01 30.89 33.50
C LYS A 70 11.00 30.93 31.96
N SER A 71 11.67 29.95 31.39
CA SER A 71 11.73 29.59 29.98
C SER A 71 10.46 29.95 29.20
N ALA A 72 10.63 30.70 28.11
CA ALA A 72 9.60 30.94 27.11
C ALA A 72 9.02 29.59 26.66
N ALA A 73 7.78 29.30 27.06
CA ALA A 73 7.01 28.26 26.41
C ALA A 73 6.91 28.64 24.92
N PRO A 74 7.21 27.73 23.99
CA PRO A 74 7.11 28.05 22.57
C PRO A 74 5.68 28.49 22.27
N ALA A 75 5.54 29.63 21.61
CA ALA A 75 4.25 30.17 21.21
C ALA A 75 3.49 29.13 20.37
N VAL A 76 2.49 28.51 20.99
CA VAL A 76 1.64 27.49 20.37
C VAL A 76 0.87 28.16 19.24
N LYS A 77 1.22 27.81 18.00
CA LYS A 77 0.52 28.28 16.80
C LYS A 77 -0.85 27.56 16.76
N PHE A 78 -1.88 28.22 17.28
CA PHE A 78 -3.27 27.71 17.42
C PHE A 78 -3.84 26.98 16.18
N SER A 79 -3.37 27.30 14.96
CA SER A 79 -3.82 26.64 13.73
C SER A 79 -3.36 25.19 13.62
N SER A 80 -2.09 24.89 13.92
CA SER A 80 -1.53 23.54 13.74
C SER A 80 -2.09 22.55 14.75
N ASP A 81 -2.39 23.01 15.96
CA ASP A 81 -2.91 22.15 17.02
C ASP A 81 -4.36 21.74 16.77
N THR A 82 -5.17 22.67 16.24
CA THR A 82 -6.56 22.39 15.89
C THR A 82 -6.64 21.36 14.77
N GLU A 83 -5.82 21.49 13.73
CA GLU A 83 -5.77 20.54 12.60
C GLU A 83 -5.30 19.14 13.05
N ARG A 84 -4.25 19.08 13.89
CA ARG A 84 -3.77 17.81 14.46
C ARG A 84 -4.85 17.11 15.27
N LEU A 85 -5.53 17.83 16.16
CA LEU A 85 -6.60 17.28 16.98
C LEU A 85 -7.78 16.79 16.13
N GLN A 86 -8.16 17.52 15.09
CA GLN A 86 -9.18 17.09 14.14
C GLN A 86 -8.77 15.80 13.41
N HIS A 87 -7.52 15.69 12.98
CA HIS A 87 -7.00 14.48 12.33
C HIS A 87 -7.05 13.26 13.27
N ILE A 88 -6.60 13.44 14.52
CA ILE A 88 -6.68 12.40 15.55
C ILE A 88 -8.13 11.96 15.79
N ASN A 89 -9.05 12.93 15.90
CA ASN A 89 -10.47 12.65 16.12
C ASN A 89 -11.07 11.88 14.94
N SER A 90 -10.72 12.28 13.71
CA SER A 90 -11.13 11.60 12.49
C SER A 90 -10.68 10.12 12.47
N ILE A 91 -9.43 9.84 12.84
CA ILE A 91 -8.91 8.47 12.94
C ILE A 91 -9.66 7.67 14.01
N ARG A 92 -9.86 8.24 15.20
CA ARG A 92 -10.51 7.54 16.31
C ARG A 92 -11.99 7.26 16.09
N LYS A 93 -12.66 8.10 15.30
CA LYS A 93 -14.05 7.90 14.86
C LYS A 93 -14.18 7.04 13.61
N ALA A 94 -13.07 6.68 12.95
CA ALA A 94 -13.10 5.82 11.78
C ALA A 94 -13.65 4.43 12.14
N PRO A 95 -14.26 3.71 11.18
CA PRO A 95 -14.71 2.34 11.40
C PRO A 95 -13.58 1.45 11.93
N VAL A 96 -13.95 0.47 12.76
CA VAL A 96 -13.00 -0.47 13.40
C VAL A 96 -12.04 -1.10 12.38
N GLY A 97 -12.55 -1.54 11.22
CA GLY A 97 -11.73 -2.09 10.14
C GLY A 97 -10.65 -1.14 9.61
N ALA A 98 -10.94 0.16 9.54
CA ALA A 98 -9.98 1.16 9.08
C ALA A 98 -8.86 1.38 10.12
N GLN A 99 -9.22 1.39 11.42
CA GLN A 99 -8.25 1.47 12.50
C GLN A 99 -7.34 0.24 12.51
N ILE A 100 -7.90 -0.96 12.39
CA ILE A 100 -7.13 -2.22 12.30
C ILE A 100 -6.16 -2.20 11.13
N LYS A 101 -6.64 -1.82 9.94
CA LYS A 101 -5.79 -1.73 8.74
C LYS A 101 -4.62 -0.77 8.94
N ARG A 102 -4.86 0.38 9.58
CA ARG A 102 -3.82 1.37 9.90
C ARG A 102 -2.75 0.79 10.82
N VAL A 103 -3.15 0.04 11.85
CA VAL A 103 -2.21 -0.65 12.75
C VAL A 103 -1.43 -1.73 12.00
N ILE A 104 -2.09 -2.57 11.19
CA ILE A 104 -1.41 -3.62 10.41
C ILE A 104 -0.37 -3.02 9.46
N ASN A 105 -0.70 -1.92 8.78
CA ASN A 105 0.25 -1.22 7.91
C ASN A 105 1.47 -0.71 8.69
N LEU A 106 1.26 -0.11 9.87
CA LEU A 106 2.37 0.30 10.74
C LEU A 106 3.28 -0.88 11.08
N LEU A 107 2.71 -2.02 11.49
CA LEU A 107 3.47 -3.22 11.85
C LEU A 107 4.19 -3.83 10.64
N LEU A 108 3.55 -3.80 9.46
CA LEU A 108 4.11 -4.28 8.20
C LEU A 108 5.31 -3.44 7.76
N GLU A 109 5.18 -2.10 7.78
CA GLU A 109 6.22 -1.18 7.31
C GLU A 109 7.43 -1.16 8.24
N THR A 110 7.19 -1.11 9.55
CA THR A 110 8.26 -0.98 10.55
C THR A 110 8.93 -2.30 10.90
N ARG A 111 8.24 -3.43 10.70
CA ARG A 111 8.68 -4.78 11.13
C ARG A 111 9.03 -4.88 12.62
N GLN A 112 8.45 -4.00 13.45
CA GLN A 112 8.70 -3.93 14.88
C GLN A 112 7.47 -4.30 15.70
N ALA A 113 7.69 -4.63 16.98
CA ALA A 113 6.64 -4.96 17.93
C ALA A 113 6.29 -3.74 18.80
N PHE A 114 5.02 -3.32 18.78
CA PHE A 114 4.55 -2.11 19.45
C PHE A 114 3.59 -2.42 20.59
N THR A 115 3.66 -1.67 21.69
CA THR A 115 2.58 -1.67 22.70
C THR A 115 1.39 -0.84 22.21
N ALA A 116 0.25 -0.98 22.88
CA ALA A 116 -0.94 -0.19 22.55
C ALA A 116 -0.70 1.32 22.65
N GLU A 117 0.13 1.75 23.60
CA GLU A 117 0.51 3.16 23.78
C GLU A 117 1.37 3.65 22.62
N GLN A 118 2.37 2.86 22.21
CA GLN A 118 3.22 3.21 21.07
C GLN A 118 2.44 3.24 19.75
N ILE A 119 1.42 2.37 19.59
CA ILE A 119 0.51 2.41 18.44
C ILE A 119 -0.29 3.73 18.42
N ASN A 120 -0.81 4.16 19.57
CA ASN A 120 -1.53 5.42 19.68
C ASN A 120 -0.63 6.63 19.38
N GLU A 121 0.63 6.60 19.80
CA GLU A 121 1.61 7.64 19.46
C GLU A 121 1.95 7.66 17.96
N ALA A 122 2.16 6.49 17.35
CA ALA A 122 2.60 6.37 15.96
C ALA A 122 1.47 6.62 14.95
N CYS A 123 0.25 6.14 15.21
CA CYS A 123 -0.83 6.19 14.24
C CYS A 123 -2.18 6.68 14.77
N TYR A 124 -2.23 7.18 16.03
CA TYR A 124 -3.39 7.79 16.69
C TYR A 124 -4.58 6.86 16.96
N VAL A 125 -4.38 5.55 16.80
CA VAL A 125 -5.37 4.52 17.13
C VAL A 125 -5.24 4.16 18.61
N ASP A 126 -6.31 4.39 19.37
CA ASP A 126 -6.37 4.03 20.79
C ASP A 126 -6.90 2.60 20.96
N VAL A 127 -5.97 1.65 20.96
CA VAL A 127 -6.29 0.22 21.05
C VAL A 127 -6.82 -0.14 22.45
N ASN A 128 -6.36 0.54 23.51
CA ASN A 128 -6.78 0.26 24.89
C ASN A 128 -8.21 0.75 25.16
N ALA A 129 -8.56 1.94 24.68
CA ALA A 129 -9.91 2.47 24.84
C ALA A 129 -10.96 1.75 23.96
N ASN A 130 -10.54 1.18 22.84
CA ASN A 130 -11.42 0.50 21.89
C ASN A 130 -11.27 -1.02 21.92
N LYS A 131 -12.04 -1.68 22.79
CA LYS A 131 -12.05 -3.14 22.95
C LYS A 131 -12.28 -3.90 21.64
N ALA A 132 -13.13 -3.39 20.74
CA ALA A 132 -13.40 -4.04 19.46
C ALA A 132 -12.15 -4.07 18.56
N VAL A 133 -11.35 -3.00 18.56
CA VAL A 133 -10.08 -2.95 17.82
C VAL A 133 -9.07 -3.90 18.45
N PHE A 134 -8.93 -3.90 19.78
CA PHE A 134 -8.04 -4.81 20.49
C PHE A 134 -8.35 -6.29 20.19
N ASP A 135 -9.61 -6.70 20.37
CA ASP A 135 -10.05 -8.08 20.14
C ASP A 135 -9.85 -8.48 18.67
N SER A 136 -10.15 -7.58 17.73
CA SER A 136 -9.97 -7.85 16.31
C SER A 136 -8.50 -7.97 15.91
N LEU A 137 -7.61 -7.16 16.49
CA LEU A 137 -6.16 -7.26 16.26
C LEU A 137 -5.61 -8.56 16.82
N ARG A 138 -5.99 -8.93 18.05
CA ARG A 138 -5.54 -10.18 18.70
C ARG A 138 -5.95 -11.42 17.92
N ASN A 139 -7.13 -11.41 17.29
CA ASN A 139 -7.65 -12.53 16.51
C ASN A 139 -7.27 -12.48 15.02
N ASN A 140 -6.49 -11.47 14.58
CA ASN A 140 -6.15 -11.30 13.18
C ASN A 140 -5.02 -12.25 12.74
N LEU A 141 -5.14 -12.85 11.56
CA LEU A 141 -4.11 -13.75 11.02
C LEU A 141 -2.77 -13.06 10.72
N LYS A 142 -2.77 -11.75 10.47
CA LYS A 142 -1.59 -10.93 10.14
C LYS A 142 -0.96 -10.26 11.36
N VAL A 143 -1.48 -10.50 12.57
CA VAL A 143 -0.98 -9.90 13.80
C VAL A 143 -0.72 -10.99 14.82
N TYR A 144 0.43 -10.90 15.49
CA TYR A 144 0.74 -11.69 16.66
C TYR A 144 0.70 -10.80 17.89
N TYR A 145 0.09 -11.29 18.97
CA TYR A 145 0.02 -10.59 20.26
C TYR A 145 0.62 -11.47 21.35
N ASP A 146 1.67 -10.98 22.01
CA ASP A 146 2.43 -11.72 23.03
C ASP A 146 1.89 -11.51 24.46
N GLY A 147 0.77 -10.79 24.61
CA GLY A 147 0.22 -10.36 25.91
C GLY A 147 0.58 -8.92 26.29
N LYS A 148 1.50 -8.27 25.56
CA LYS A 148 1.90 -6.88 25.80
C LYS A 148 2.06 -6.07 24.51
N ARG A 149 2.61 -6.67 23.47
CA ARG A 149 2.97 -6.06 22.19
C ARG A 149 2.29 -6.75 21.03
N PHE A 150 2.03 -5.98 19.99
CA PHE A 150 1.56 -6.43 18.70
C PHE A 150 2.72 -6.42 17.71
N SER A 151 2.91 -7.51 16.97
CA SER A 151 3.88 -7.62 15.89
C SER A 151 3.21 -8.14 14.62
N TYR A 152 3.80 -7.82 13.47
CA TYR A 152 3.32 -8.37 12.20
C TYR A 152 3.59 -9.88 12.12
N LYS A 153 2.63 -10.63 11.57
CA LYS A 153 2.76 -12.06 11.32
C LYS A 153 2.54 -12.35 9.83
N SER A 154 3.59 -12.75 9.12
CA SER A 154 3.48 -13.26 7.75
C SER A 154 2.91 -14.68 7.76
N LYS A 155 2.48 -15.19 6.59
CA LYS A 155 1.81 -16.49 6.51
C LYS A 155 2.68 -17.65 6.97
N TYR A 156 3.98 -17.60 6.65
CA TYR A 156 4.94 -18.68 6.91
C TYR A 156 6.07 -18.32 7.88
N ASP A 157 6.10 -17.10 8.43
CA ASP A 157 7.12 -16.60 9.39
C ASP A 157 8.58 -16.78 8.92
N VAL A 158 8.82 -16.68 7.61
CA VAL A 158 10.16 -16.76 7.00
C VAL A 158 10.88 -15.43 7.16
N LYS A 159 12.16 -15.47 7.56
CA LYS A 159 12.95 -14.26 7.85
C LYS A 159 14.14 -14.01 6.91
N ASP A 160 14.57 -15.03 6.18
CA ASP A 160 15.77 -14.95 5.33
C ASP A 160 15.67 -15.89 4.12
N LYS A 161 16.56 -15.68 3.14
CA LYS A 161 16.67 -16.45 1.90
C LYS A 161 16.81 -17.97 2.13
N SER A 162 17.55 -18.37 3.16
CA SER A 162 17.81 -19.79 3.43
C SER A 162 16.56 -20.48 3.99
N GLN A 163 15.82 -19.80 4.86
CA GLN A 163 14.52 -20.26 5.33
C GLN A 163 13.48 -20.28 4.21
N LEU A 164 13.50 -19.28 3.31
CA LEU A 164 12.64 -19.23 2.14
C LEU A 164 12.83 -20.45 1.25
N LEU A 165 14.08 -20.77 0.92
CA LEU A 165 14.40 -21.94 0.11
C LEU A 165 13.98 -23.26 0.77
N LYS A 166 14.23 -23.40 2.09
CA LYS A 166 13.77 -24.57 2.86
C LYS A 166 12.25 -24.71 2.85
N LEU A 167 11.54 -23.58 2.95
CA LEU A 167 10.08 -23.56 2.86
C LEU A 167 9.65 -24.04 1.47
N ILE A 168 10.13 -23.44 0.39
CA ILE A 168 9.74 -23.79 -0.99
C ILE A 168 10.00 -25.28 -1.28
N ARG A 169 11.15 -25.82 -0.84
CA ARG A 169 11.47 -27.26 -0.98
C ARG A 169 10.51 -28.20 -0.24
N LYS A 170 9.79 -27.72 0.78
CA LYS A 170 8.80 -28.50 1.51
C LYS A 170 7.45 -28.56 0.78
N PHE A 171 7.14 -27.58 -0.06
CA PHE A 171 5.88 -27.48 -0.79
C PHE A 171 6.09 -27.85 -2.27
N ALA A 172 6.00 -29.15 -2.59
CA ALA A 172 6.16 -29.64 -3.96
C ALA A 172 5.09 -29.08 -4.92
N GLU A 173 3.91 -28.75 -4.41
CA GLU A 173 2.81 -28.11 -5.15
C GLU A 173 3.05 -26.62 -5.45
N GLY A 174 4.14 -26.05 -4.94
CA GLY A 174 4.48 -24.64 -5.10
C GLY A 174 3.80 -23.73 -4.07
N ILE A 175 4.28 -22.48 -4.02
CA ILE A 175 3.77 -21.45 -3.12
C ILE A 175 3.50 -20.18 -3.93
N ALA A 176 2.30 -19.61 -3.77
CA ALA A 176 1.96 -18.36 -4.42
C ALA A 176 2.86 -17.23 -3.90
N VAL A 177 3.46 -16.44 -4.80
CA VAL A 177 4.36 -15.33 -4.45
C VAL A 177 3.63 -14.27 -3.62
N ILE A 178 2.31 -14.12 -3.80
CA ILE A 178 1.49 -13.20 -2.99
C ILE A 178 1.51 -13.52 -1.48
N ASP A 179 1.70 -14.79 -1.12
CA ASP A 179 1.82 -15.23 0.27
C ASP A 179 3.22 -15.04 0.85
N LEU A 180 4.22 -14.87 -0.02
CA LEU A 180 5.63 -14.70 0.33
C LEU A 180 6.03 -13.23 0.36
N LYS A 181 5.38 -12.36 -0.44
CA LYS A 181 5.74 -10.94 -0.64
C LYS A 181 5.87 -10.14 0.65
N ASP A 182 5.15 -10.53 1.70
CA ASP A 182 5.11 -9.81 2.97
C ASP A 182 5.97 -10.45 4.07
N ALA A 183 6.69 -11.54 3.77
CA ALA A 183 7.50 -12.29 4.71
C ALA A 183 8.62 -11.42 5.32
N TYR A 184 9.45 -10.83 4.46
CA TYR A 184 10.53 -9.93 4.85
C TYR A 184 10.88 -8.97 3.69
N PRO A 185 11.56 -7.83 3.94
CA PRO A 185 11.69 -6.75 2.94
C PRO A 185 12.34 -7.13 1.61
N SER A 186 13.38 -7.98 1.61
CA SER A 186 14.14 -8.36 0.41
C SER A 186 13.65 -9.66 -0.24
N VAL A 187 12.46 -10.15 0.11
CA VAL A 187 11.95 -11.47 -0.34
C VAL A 187 11.85 -11.56 -1.87
N MET A 188 11.48 -10.48 -2.55
CA MET A 188 11.35 -10.45 -4.01
C MET A 188 12.72 -10.58 -4.70
N ASP A 189 13.73 -9.87 -4.19
CA ASP A 189 15.10 -9.96 -4.70
C ASP A 189 15.68 -11.35 -4.46
N ASP A 190 15.40 -11.93 -3.30
CA ASP A 190 15.84 -13.28 -2.95
C ASP A 190 15.16 -14.36 -3.79
N LEU A 191 13.88 -14.22 -4.12
CA LEU A 191 13.16 -15.11 -5.05
C LEU A 191 13.80 -15.07 -6.44
N GLU A 192 14.08 -13.88 -6.98
CA GLU A 192 14.74 -13.75 -8.27
C GLU A 192 16.17 -14.32 -8.23
N ALA A 193 16.89 -14.10 -7.11
CA ALA A 193 18.23 -14.68 -6.93
C ALA A 193 18.21 -16.22 -6.82
N LEU A 194 17.18 -16.81 -6.20
CA LEU A 194 17.00 -18.27 -6.15
C LEU A 194 16.65 -18.85 -7.52
N LYS A 195 15.84 -18.13 -8.30
CA LYS A 195 15.54 -18.49 -9.69
C LYS A 195 16.78 -18.40 -10.57
N ALA A 196 17.56 -17.33 -10.46
CA ALA A 196 18.81 -17.15 -11.20
C ALA A 196 19.86 -18.22 -10.83
N ALA A 197 19.88 -18.65 -9.57
CA ALA A 197 20.69 -19.79 -9.11
C ALA A 197 20.17 -21.15 -9.60
N GLY A 198 18.97 -21.20 -10.19
CA GLY A 198 18.32 -22.42 -10.62
C GLY A 198 17.83 -23.30 -9.46
N GLU A 199 17.66 -22.74 -8.26
CA GLU A 199 17.17 -23.51 -7.10
C GLU A 199 15.64 -23.58 -7.01
N ILE A 200 14.95 -22.66 -7.68
CA ILE A 200 13.49 -22.62 -7.77
C ILE A 200 13.05 -22.26 -9.20
N TRP A 201 11.80 -22.57 -9.53
CA TRP A 201 11.12 -22.03 -10.71
C TRP A 201 10.05 -21.05 -10.28
N LEU A 202 9.98 -19.89 -10.96
CA LEU A 202 8.87 -18.96 -10.85
C LEU A 202 8.06 -19.06 -12.13
N LEU A 203 6.82 -19.52 -12.00
CA LEU A 203 5.90 -19.70 -13.11
C LEU A 203 4.68 -18.80 -12.93
N SER A 204 4.40 -17.97 -13.92
CA SER A 204 3.19 -17.14 -13.94
C SER A 204 1.99 -17.99 -14.32
N ASN A 205 0.96 -17.99 -13.49
CA ASN A 205 -0.31 -18.60 -13.86
C ASN A 205 -1.05 -17.67 -14.85
N PHE A 206 -1.34 -18.17 -16.05
CA PHE A 206 -1.97 -17.40 -17.12
C PHE A 206 -3.35 -16.86 -16.73
N ASP A 207 -4.11 -17.60 -15.90
CA ASP A 207 -5.45 -17.20 -15.50
C ASP A 207 -5.48 -16.21 -14.33
N SER A 208 -4.60 -16.37 -13.33
CA SER A 208 -4.60 -15.51 -12.13
C SER A 208 -3.60 -14.36 -12.18
N GLN A 209 -2.67 -14.34 -13.15
CA GLN A 209 -1.52 -13.41 -13.21
C GLN A 209 -0.65 -13.43 -11.93
N GLU A 210 -0.81 -14.46 -11.09
CA GLU A 210 0.02 -14.63 -9.89
C GLU A 210 1.16 -15.59 -10.19
N ASP A 211 2.37 -15.20 -9.79
CA ASP A 211 3.53 -16.06 -9.86
C ASP A 211 3.48 -17.12 -8.74
N ILE A 212 3.87 -18.34 -9.09
CA ILE A 212 3.98 -19.46 -8.15
C ILE A 212 5.44 -19.92 -8.13
N ALA A 213 5.99 -20.04 -6.93
CA ALA A 213 7.34 -20.52 -6.67
C ALA A 213 7.33 -22.03 -6.43
N TYR A 214 7.99 -22.79 -7.31
CA TYR A 214 8.17 -24.23 -7.21
C TYR A 214 9.63 -24.57 -6.87
N PRO A 215 9.89 -25.63 -6.10
CA PRO A 215 11.25 -26.11 -5.90
C PRO A 215 11.82 -26.71 -7.19
N ASN A 216 13.07 -26.39 -7.52
CA ASN A 216 13.81 -27.08 -8.57
C ASN A 216 14.77 -28.10 -7.94
N ASP A 217 14.81 -29.32 -8.47
CA ASP A 217 15.73 -30.35 -7.98
C ASP A 217 17.14 -30.09 -8.54
N PRO A 218 18.14 -29.76 -7.71
CA PRO A 218 19.51 -29.51 -8.16
C PRO A 218 20.21 -30.76 -8.71
N ARG A 219 19.62 -31.96 -8.58
CA ARG A 219 20.19 -33.21 -9.11
C ARG A 219 19.95 -33.40 -10.61
N VAL A 220 19.05 -32.63 -11.21
CA VAL A 220 18.66 -32.79 -12.62
C VAL A 220 18.88 -31.50 -13.45
N PRO A 221 20.07 -30.88 -13.45
CA PRO A 221 20.35 -29.75 -14.33
C PRO A 221 20.62 -30.26 -15.74
N ILE A 222 19.56 -30.58 -16.49
CA ILE A 222 19.69 -30.95 -17.90
C ILE A 222 19.66 -29.66 -18.72
N ARG A 223 20.82 -29.31 -19.29
CA ARG A 223 20.92 -28.19 -20.24
C ARG A 223 20.77 -28.72 -21.65
N PHE A 224 19.86 -28.12 -22.40
CA PHE A 224 19.67 -28.38 -23.81
C PHE A 224 19.97 -27.12 -24.60
N ASP A 225 20.73 -27.27 -25.68
CA ASP A 225 20.96 -26.20 -26.64
C ASP A 225 19.67 -25.87 -27.38
N ASP A 226 19.55 -24.62 -27.83
CA ASP A 226 18.32 -24.16 -28.49
C ASP A 226 18.03 -24.90 -29.79
N ASP A 227 19.09 -25.29 -30.52
CA ASP A 227 18.98 -26.11 -31.73
C ASP A 227 18.39 -27.50 -31.43
N LEU A 228 18.76 -28.11 -30.31
CA LEU A 228 18.20 -29.41 -29.88
C LEU A 228 16.73 -29.26 -29.47
N LYS A 229 16.37 -28.15 -28.80
CA LYS A 229 14.97 -27.84 -28.48
C LYS A 229 14.14 -27.64 -29.75
N GLN A 230 14.71 -26.98 -30.77
CA GLN A 230 14.05 -26.75 -32.05
C GLN A 230 13.87 -28.05 -32.82
N LEU A 231 14.91 -28.89 -32.87
CA LEU A 231 14.85 -30.21 -33.48
C LEU A 231 13.77 -31.06 -32.82
N PHE A 232 13.74 -31.14 -31.49
CA PHE A 232 12.74 -31.90 -30.75
C PHE A 232 11.30 -31.45 -31.06
N ARG A 233 11.06 -30.13 -31.15
CA ARG A 233 9.74 -29.58 -31.52
C ARG A 233 9.35 -29.84 -32.98
N GLY A 234 10.33 -30.06 -33.85
CA GLY A 234 10.12 -30.35 -35.27
C GLY A 234 9.89 -31.83 -35.59
N ILE A 235 10.11 -32.73 -34.62
CA ILE A 235 9.81 -34.16 -34.81
C ILE A 235 8.29 -34.34 -34.85
N GLU A 236 7.77 -34.79 -35.99
CA GLU A 236 6.37 -35.19 -36.11
C GLU A 236 6.17 -36.53 -35.40
N LEU A 237 5.36 -36.52 -34.33
CA LEU A 237 4.98 -37.74 -33.61
C LEU A 237 3.98 -38.53 -34.47
N PRO A 238 4.14 -39.86 -34.62
CA PRO A 238 3.15 -40.71 -35.26
C PRO A 238 1.80 -40.55 -34.57
N ARG A 239 0.73 -40.53 -35.37
CA ARG A 239 -0.64 -40.28 -34.87
C ARG A 239 -1.22 -41.50 -34.16
N ASP A 240 -0.79 -42.69 -34.57
CA ASP A 240 -1.30 -43.96 -34.09
C ASP A 240 -0.22 -44.76 -33.36
N MET A 241 -0.60 -45.41 -32.26
CA MET A 241 0.32 -46.25 -31.46
C MET A 241 0.92 -47.42 -32.24
N ILE A 242 0.21 -47.92 -33.27
CA ILE A 242 0.66 -49.03 -34.13
C ILE A 242 1.88 -48.60 -34.98
N ASP A 243 1.92 -47.34 -35.39
CA ASP A 243 3.03 -46.82 -36.19
C ASP A 243 4.29 -46.63 -35.32
N ILE A 244 4.10 -46.27 -34.04
CA ILE A 244 5.20 -46.17 -33.06
C ILE A 244 5.86 -47.54 -32.82
N GLU A 245 5.08 -48.62 -32.69
CA GLU A 245 5.62 -49.97 -32.48
C GLU A 245 6.34 -50.55 -33.71
N LYS A 246 6.03 -50.06 -34.92
CA LYS A 246 6.72 -50.48 -36.15
C LYS A 246 8.06 -49.79 -36.36
N ASP A 247 8.20 -48.55 -35.87
CA ASP A 247 9.36 -47.70 -36.07
C ASP A 247 10.40 -47.76 -34.92
N LEU A 248 10.08 -48.47 -33.83
CA LEU A 248 10.97 -48.77 -32.68
C LEU A 248 11.74 -50.08 -32.86
#